data_AF-A0A4R6L7V0-F1
#
_entry.id   AF-A0A4R6L7V0-F1
#
_cell.length_a   1.000
_cell.length_b   1.000
_cell.length_c   1.000
_cell.angle_alpha   90.00
_cell.angle_beta   90.00
_cell.angle_gamma   90.00
#
_symmetry.space_group_name_H-M   'P 1'
#
loop_
_entity.id
_entity.type
_entity.pdbx_description
1 polymer ?
#
loop_
_entity_poly.entity_id
_entity_poly.type
_entity_poly.pdbx_seq_one_letter_code
_entity_poly.pdbx_strand_id
1 'polypeptide(L)' 'MADNLARAREKLDGQRRAVREHVEKWQRYVEAYEKNGALKTIQNAQRHIQKIKSDYPTLRNDNRSEDAWRPGDRL' A
#
# COMPACT_ATOMS: atom_id res chain seq x y z
N MET A 1 5.97 24.05 7.51
CA MET A 1 5.98 23.12 6.36
C MET A 1 6.55 21.73 6.69
N ALA A 2 7.48 21.57 7.65
CA ALA A 2 8.02 20.27 8.05
C ALA A 2 6.96 19.28 8.59
N ASP A 3 5.96 19.76 9.34
CA ASP A 3 4.89 18.92 9.90
C ASP A 3 4.03 18.20 8.84
N ASN A 4 3.86 18.82 7.66
CA ASN A 4 3.06 18.22 6.59
C ASN A 4 3.79 17.04 5.94
N LEU A 5 5.12 17.14 5.80
CA LEU A 5 5.92 16.04 5.26
C LEU A 5 6.01 14.87 6.25
N ALA A 6 6.18 15.16 7.54
CA ALA A 6 6.20 14.13 8.59
C ALA A 6 4.88 13.34 8.63
N ARG A 7 3.74 14.04 8.64
CA ARG A 7 2.41 13.41 8.57
C ARG A 7 2.19 12.64 7.26
N ALA A 8 2.72 13.12 6.14
CA ALA A 8 2.64 12.42 4.86
C ALA A 8 3.40 11.09 4.91
N ARG A 9 4.57 11.05 5.55
CA ARG A 9 5.35 9.82 5.78
C ARG A 9 4.58 8.83 6.66
N GLU A 10 4.01 9.28 7.77
CA GLU A 10 3.19 8.43 8.65
C GLU A 10 2.01 7.82 7.89
N LYS A 11 1.31 8.62 7.07
CA LYS A 11 0.23 8.12 6.22
C LYS A 11 0.72 7.11 5.19
N LEU A 12 1.86 7.39 4.54
CA LEU A 12 2.48 6.50 3.56
C LEU A 12 2.79 5.13 4.18
N ASP A 13 3.42 5.12 5.35
CA ASP A 13 3.76 3.90 6.08
C ASP A 13 2.52 3.15 6.57
N GLY A 14 1.47 3.88 6.98
CA GLY A 14 0.17 3.31 7.31
C GLY A 14 -0.46 2.57 6.12
N GLN A 15 -0.42 3.16 4.92
CA GLN A 15 -0.92 2.49 3.71
C GLN A 15 -0.09 1.25 3.36
N ARG A 16 1.24 1.31 3.49
CA ARG A 16 2.14 0.16 3.27
C ARG A 16 1.90 -0.97 4.26
N ARG A 17 1.64 -0.64 5.53
CA ARG A 17 1.24 -1.62 6.53
C ARG A 17 -0.07 -2.30 6.15
N ALA A 18 -1.07 -1.53 5.71
CA ALA A 18 -2.34 -2.09 5.24
C ALA A 18 -2.14 -3.03 4.04
N VAL A 19 -1.25 -2.69 3.09
CA VAL A 19 -0.90 -3.60 1.99
C VAL A 19 -0.35 -4.92 2.53
N ARG A 20 0.66 -4.89 3.42
CA ARG A 20 1.25 -6.10 4.01
C ARG A 20 0.20 -6.98 4.69
N GLU A 21 -0.60 -6.40 5.57
CA GLU A 21 -1.65 -7.12 6.29
C GLU A 21 -2.67 -7.77 5.33
N HIS A 22 -3.06 -7.07 4.26
CA HIS A 22 -4.01 -7.62 3.29
C HIS A 22 -3.37 -8.62 2.32
N VAL A 23 -2.07 -8.53 2.04
CA VAL A 23 -1.34 -9.56 1.28
C VAL A 23 -1.27 -10.86 2.06
N GLU A 24 -0.96 -10.81 3.36
CA GLU A 24 -0.98 -11.99 4.22
C GLU A 24 -2.37 -12.63 4.25
N LYS A 25 -3.43 -11.83 4.36
CA LYS A 25 -4.82 -12.31 4.26
C LYS A 25 -5.08 -12.96 2.90
N TRP A 26 -4.70 -12.31 1.79
CA TRP A 26 -4.88 -12.84 0.44
C TRP A 26 -4.18 -14.19 0.24
N GLN A 27 -2.98 -14.35 0.81
CA GLN A 27 -2.22 -15.60 0.76
C GLN A 27 -2.89 -16.72 1.59
N ARG A 28 -3.52 -16.38 2.72
CA ARG A 28 -4.20 -17.33 3.62
C ARG A 28 -5.59 -17.72 3.13
N TYR A 29 -6.30 -16.83 2.47
CA TYR A 29 -7.65 -17.12 1.98
C TYR A 29 -7.61 -18.24 0.94
N VAL A 30 -8.57 -19.15 1.04
CA VAL A 30 -8.79 -20.21 0.04
C VAL A 30 -9.85 -19.75 -0.95
N GLU A 31 -10.90 -19.11 -0.43
CA GLU A 31 -12.05 -18.69 -1.20
C GLU A 31 -11.76 -17.49 -2.11
N ALA A 32 -12.24 -17.56 -3.35
CA ALA A 32 -11.99 -16.53 -4.35
C ALA A 32 -12.60 -15.17 -3.97
N TYR A 33 -13.75 -15.16 -3.29
CA TYR A 33 -14.41 -13.91 -2.89
C TYR A 33 -13.62 -13.15 -1.82
N GLU A 34 -13.01 -13.85 -0.86
CA GLU A 34 -12.17 -13.26 0.18
C GLU A 34 -10.87 -12.70 -0.42
N LYS A 35 -10.25 -13.45 -1.35
CA LYS A 35 -9.11 -12.97 -2.13
C LYS A 35 -9.44 -11.70 -2.91
N ASN A 36 -10.59 -11.66 -3.57
CA ASN A 36 -11.04 -10.47 -4.30
C ASN A 36 -11.26 -9.28 -3.35
N GLY A 37 -11.81 -9.52 -2.15
CA GLY A 37 -11.95 -8.50 -1.11
C GLY A 37 -10.60 -7.92 -0.68
N ALA A 38 -9.64 -8.80 -0.34
CA ALA A 38 -8.29 -8.38 0.05
C ALA A 38 -7.58 -7.62 -1.08
N LEU A 39 -7.70 -8.09 -2.32
CA LEU A 39 -7.09 -7.46 -3.49
C LEU A 39 -7.61 -6.04 -3.73
N LYS A 40 -8.92 -5.82 -3.57
CA LYS A 40 -9.51 -4.46 -3.67
C LYS A 40 -8.92 -3.52 -2.63
N THR A 41 -8.74 -3.98 -1.39
CA THR A 41 -8.13 -3.17 -0.33
C THR A 41 -6.67 -2.84 -0.64
N ILE A 42 -5.90 -3.81 -1.12
CA ILE A 42 -4.50 -3.60 -1.54
C ILE A 42 -4.43 -2.54 -2.65
N GLN A 43 -5.26 -2.66 -3.69
CA GLN A 43 -5.30 -1.70 -4.79
C GLN A 43 -5.68 -0.29 -4.33
N ASN A 44 -6.64 -0.18 -3.41
CA ASN A 44 -7.01 1.11 -2.83
C ASN A 44 -5.84 1.73 -2.05
N ALA A 45 -5.18 0.96 -1.18
CA ALA A 45 -4.02 1.43 -0.43
C ALA A 45 -2.88 1.89 -1.35
N GLN A 46 -2.60 1.15 -2.42
CA GLN A 46 -1.62 1.52 -3.45
C GLN A 46 -1.98 2.83 -4.17
N ARG A 47 -3.27 3.07 -4.48
CA ARG A 47 -3.71 4.37 -5.03
C ARG A 47 -3.47 5.52 -4.05
N HIS A 48 -3.72 5.30 -2.76
CA HIS A 48 -3.42 6.30 -1.74
C HIS A 48 -1.92 6.58 -1.63
N ILE A 49 -1.06 5.55 -1.70
CA ILE A 49 0.40 5.70 -1.75
C ILE A 49 0.80 6.57 -2.95
N GLN A 50 0.30 6.25 -4.15
CA GLN A 50 0.58 7.02 -5.36
C GLN A 50 0.15 8.48 -5.23
N LYS A 51 -1.02 8.74 -4.63
CA LYS A 51 -1.50 10.10 -4.37
C LYS A 51 -0.57 10.85 -3.42
N ILE A 52 -0.18 10.25 -2.30
CA ILE A 52 0.75 10.87 -1.34
C ILE A 52 2.09 11.18 -2.02
N LYS A 53 2.65 10.26 -2.81
CA LYS A 53 3.90 10.51 -3.54
C LYS A 53 3.78 11.59 -4.62
N SER A 54 2.60 11.74 -5.22
CA SER A 54 2.32 12.81 -6.18
C SER A 54 2.26 14.18 -5.48
N ASP A 55 1.61 14.24 -4.32
CA ASP A 55 1.44 15.47 -3.54
C ASP A 55 2.76 15.90 -2.85
N TYR A 56 3.66 14.95 -2.58
CA TYR A 56 4.94 15.18 -1.90
C TYR A 56 6.12 14.65 -2.74
N PRO A 57 6.71 15.47 -3.62
CA PRO A 57 7.77 15.05 -4.55
C PRO A 57 9.01 14.43 -3.88
N THR A 58 9.32 14.84 -2.64
CA THR A 58 10.42 14.28 -1.84
C THR A 58 10.22 12.80 -1.47
N LEU A 59 8.99 12.28 -1.56
CA LEU A 59 8.65 10.88 -1.30
C LEU A 59 8.56 10.05 -2.59
N ARG A 60 8.67 10.66 -3.77
CA ARG A 60 8.49 9.98 -5.06
C ARG A 60 9.49 8.84 -5.29
N ASN A 61 10.71 8.99 -4.76
CA ASN A 61 11.78 8.01 -4.91
C ASN A 61 11.79 6.94 -3.79
N ASP A 62 10.95 7.08 -2.75
CA ASP A 62 10.78 6.04 -1.73
C ASP A 62 9.90 4.94 -2.31
N ASN A 63 10.49 4.01 -3.06
CA ASN A 63 9.78 2.89 -3.67
C ASN A 63 9.97 1.62 -2.84
N ARG A 64 8.87 0.97 -2.49
CA ARG A 64 8.88 -0.33 -1.80
C ARG A 64 7.98 -1.35 -2.50
N SER A 65 8.22 -2.63 -2.23
CA SER A 65 7.48 -3.75 -2.83
C SER A 65 5.96 -3.65 -2.62
N GLU A 66 5.53 -3.10 -1.48
CA GLU A 66 4.12 -2.85 -1.16
C GLU A 66 3.44 -1.92 -2.18
N ASP A 67 4.17 -0.93 -2.69
CA ASP A 67 3.62 0.13 -3.53
C ASP A 67 3.15 -0.41 -4.89
N ALA A 68 3.69 -1.56 -5.32
CA ALA A 68 3.43 -2.17 -6.61
C ALA A 68 2.99 -3.64 -6.56
N TRP A 69 2.93 -4.27 -5.38
CA TRP A 69 2.59 -5.68 -5.22
C TRP A 69 1.37 -6.12 -6.04
N ARG A 70 1.49 -7.30 -6.65
CA ARG A 70 0.45 -8.03 -7.38
C ARG A 70 0.39 -9.49 -6.90
N PRO A 71 -0.76 -10.16 -7.10
CA PRO A 71 -0.84 -11.61 -6.91
C PRO A 71 0.29 -12.35 -7.64
N GLY A 72 1.09 -13.11 -6.88
CA GLY A 72 2.27 -13.82 -7.41
C GLY A 72 3.61 -13.18 -7.04
N ASP A 73 3.61 -11.91 -6.63
CA ASP A 73 4.82 -11.24 -6.16
C ASP A 73 5.20 -11.71 -4.75
N ARG A 74 6.50 -11.79 -4.49
CA ARG A 74 7.04 -11.94 -3.14
C ARG A 74 7.16 -10.57 -2.50
N LEU A 75 6.70 -10.47 -1.26
CA LEU A 75 6.73 -9.26 -0.45
C LEU A 75 7.86 -9.36 0.57
#